data_AF-A0A3P8HR76-F1
#
_entry.id   AF-A0A3P8HR76-F1
#
_cell.length_a   1.000
_cell.length_b   1.000
_cell.length_c   1.000
_cell.angle_alpha   90.00
_cell.angle_beta   90.00
_cell.angle_gamma   90.00
#
_symmetry.space_group_name_H-M   'P 1'
#
loop_
_entity.id
_entity.type
_entity.pdbx_description
1 polymer ?
#
loop_
_entity_poly.entity_id
_entity_poly.type
_entity_poly.pdbx_seq_one_letter_code
_entity_poly.pdbx_strand_id
1 'polypeptide(L)'
;MPYPRFYLGSGMKDNTTTETCLAGAGSLLFEFGCLSALLGDPQYASVARRVVLNLWNRRSSVTGLLGSTIDVISGSWINKMSGMGAGQDSFYEYLHKTAILFDDPQLGHMFNEVLDALRFHLRNSNNTGSCLNSQGIPSIYWNVNMYTGERMNYWVDSLQSVWPGIFVHHGHLQEAVCQHAIHYFIWQLYDLPPERYDLATEQPQLYFYPLRPEFVESTYFLYRATRHPFYLRVGEQIIDSLNKYARAERVREWL
;
A
#
# COMPACT_ATOMS: atom_id res chain seq x y z
N MET A 1 -13.60 -4.95 -15.17
CA MET A 1 -12.82 -4.10 -14.25
C MET A 1 -12.99 -2.65 -14.67
N PRO A 2 -12.85 -1.67 -13.76
CA PRO A 2 -13.00 -0.26 -14.12
C PRO A 2 -11.82 0.19 -14.97
N TYR A 3 -12.09 0.98 -16.01
CA TYR A 3 -11.04 1.73 -16.69
C TYR A 3 -10.44 2.76 -15.73
N PRO A 4 -9.14 3.05 -15.82
CA PRO A 4 -8.46 3.95 -14.88
C PRO A 4 -8.84 5.41 -15.06
N ARG A 5 -9.43 5.78 -16.21
CA ARG A 5 -9.87 7.14 -16.51
C ARG A 5 -11.17 7.08 -17.30
N PHE A 6 -12.08 7.98 -17.00
CA PHE A 6 -13.35 8.17 -17.69
C PHE A 6 -13.67 9.67 -17.74
N TYR A 7 -14.41 10.09 -18.75
CA TYR A 7 -14.82 11.48 -18.94
C TYR A 7 -16.12 11.78 -18.19
N LEU A 8 -16.16 12.89 -17.44
CA LEU A 8 -17.36 13.29 -16.67
C LEU A 8 -18.37 14.11 -17.49
N GLY A 9 -17.96 14.70 -18.61
CA GLY A 9 -18.85 15.50 -19.46
C GLY A 9 -19.66 14.67 -20.46
N SER A 10 -20.61 15.31 -21.14
CA SER A 10 -21.35 14.67 -22.23
C SER A 10 -20.53 14.59 -23.52
N GLY A 11 -20.53 13.43 -24.19
CA GLY A 11 -20.25 13.34 -25.63
C GLY A 11 -18.88 12.87 -26.11
N MET A 12 -17.97 12.45 -25.22
CA MET A 12 -16.74 11.75 -25.65
C MET A 12 -16.81 10.26 -25.32
N LYS A 13 -16.34 9.41 -26.24
CA LYS A 13 -15.99 8.03 -25.93
C LYS A 13 -14.70 8.07 -25.10
N ASP A 14 -14.66 7.32 -24.01
CA ASP A 14 -13.45 7.15 -23.20
C ASP A 14 -12.33 6.53 -24.04
N ASN A 15 -11.49 7.36 -24.66
CA ASN A 15 -10.26 6.93 -25.31
C ASN A 15 -9.16 6.86 -24.26
N THR A 16 -9.27 5.86 -23.39
CA THR A 16 -8.44 5.67 -22.22
C THR A 16 -7.58 4.42 -22.36
N THR A 17 -6.51 4.34 -21.56
CA THR A 17 -5.69 3.13 -21.50
C THR A 17 -6.48 1.98 -20.87
N THR A 18 -6.22 0.76 -21.33
CA THR A 18 -6.78 -0.46 -20.75
C THR A 18 -5.96 -0.93 -19.55
N GLU A 19 -4.83 -0.30 -19.27
CA GLU A 19 -3.92 -0.68 -18.18
C GLU A 19 -4.32 0.01 -16.87
N THR A 20 -4.60 -0.77 -15.83
CA THR A 20 -4.87 -0.25 -14.49
C THR A 20 -4.02 -0.98 -13.45
N CYS A 21 -3.73 -0.32 -12.33
CA CYS A 21 -3.04 -0.98 -11.22
C CYS A 21 -4.03 -1.73 -10.30
N LEU A 22 -3.51 -2.68 -9.53
CA LEU A 22 -4.31 -3.48 -8.59
C LEU A 22 -5.06 -2.58 -7.59
N ALA A 23 -4.37 -1.60 -7.00
CA ALA A 23 -4.94 -0.58 -6.13
C ALA A 23 -6.03 0.23 -6.85
N GLY A 24 -5.73 0.79 -8.02
CA GLY A 24 -6.67 1.62 -8.78
C GLY A 24 -7.96 0.91 -9.19
N ALA A 25 -7.88 -0.39 -9.47
CA ALA A 25 -9.07 -1.19 -9.77
C ALA A 25 -9.82 -1.67 -8.52
N GLY A 26 -9.12 -1.93 -7.42
CA GLY A 26 -9.65 -2.66 -6.27
C GLY A 26 -10.02 -1.81 -5.05
N SER A 27 -9.55 -0.57 -4.97
CA SER A 27 -9.74 0.32 -3.81
C SER A 27 -10.98 1.21 -3.94
N LEU A 28 -12.14 0.61 -4.22
CA LEU A 28 -13.44 1.32 -4.27
C LEU A 28 -14.50 0.72 -3.35
N LEU A 29 -14.28 -0.51 -2.86
CA LEU A 29 -15.31 -1.25 -2.12
C LEU A 29 -15.69 -0.58 -0.80
N PHE A 30 -14.75 0.10 -0.15
CA PHE A 30 -14.99 0.78 1.11
C PHE A 30 -15.98 1.95 0.94
N GLU A 31 -15.73 2.86 -0.01
CA GLU A 31 -16.59 4.01 -0.29
C GLU A 31 -17.92 3.57 -0.89
N PHE A 32 -17.91 2.64 -1.85
CA PHE A 32 -19.12 2.18 -2.50
C PHE A 32 -20.00 1.39 -1.53
N GLY A 33 -19.40 0.67 -0.58
CA GLY A 33 -20.11 0.07 0.56
C GLY A 33 -20.81 1.12 1.42
N CYS A 34 -20.11 2.19 1.78
CA CYS A 34 -20.67 3.28 2.57
C CYS A 34 -21.81 3.99 1.82
N LEU A 35 -21.62 4.26 0.54
CA LEU A 35 -22.62 4.89 -0.32
C LEU A 35 -23.89 4.03 -0.42
N SER A 36 -23.72 2.73 -0.63
CA SER A 36 -24.85 1.79 -0.64
C SER A 36 -25.62 1.78 0.68
N ALA A 37 -24.91 1.79 1.82
CA ALA A 37 -25.54 1.83 3.14
C ALA A 37 -26.32 3.13 3.37
N LEU A 38 -25.79 4.28 2.94
CA LEU A 38 -26.42 5.59 3.10
C LEU A 38 -27.65 5.77 2.20
N LEU A 39 -27.61 5.23 0.98
CA LEU A 39 -28.71 5.37 0.02
C LEU A 39 -29.78 4.27 0.13
N GLY A 40 -29.47 3.16 0.78
CA GLY A 40 -30.30 1.95 0.72
C GLY A 40 -30.30 1.28 -0.65
N ASP A 41 -29.29 1.57 -1.49
CA ASP A 41 -29.14 1.02 -2.84
C ASP A 41 -27.89 0.13 -2.93
N PRO A 42 -28.03 -1.20 -3.11
CA PRO A 42 -26.90 -2.13 -3.13
C PRO A 42 -26.06 -2.08 -4.41
N GLN A 43 -26.46 -1.31 -5.43
CA GLN A 43 -25.80 -1.33 -6.73
C GLN A 43 -24.30 -0.99 -6.62
N TYR A 44 -23.94 0.05 -5.87
CA TYR A 44 -22.56 0.51 -5.72
C TYR A 44 -21.69 -0.57 -5.06
N ALA A 45 -22.05 -1.03 -3.87
CA ALA A 45 -21.33 -2.09 -3.17
C ALA A 45 -21.21 -3.36 -4.02
N SER A 46 -22.29 -3.76 -4.72
CA SER A 46 -22.32 -4.97 -5.54
C SER A 46 -21.35 -4.90 -6.72
N VAL A 47 -21.25 -3.74 -7.38
CA VAL A 47 -20.32 -3.53 -8.50
C VAL A 47 -18.88 -3.55 -8.00
N ALA A 48 -18.57 -2.81 -6.94
CA ALA A 48 -17.22 -2.78 -6.38
C ALA A 48 -16.79 -4.18 -5.87
N ARG A 49 -17.69 -4.92 -5.20
CA ARG A 49 -17.40 -6.26 -4.70
C ARG A 49 -17.09 -7.22 -5.85
N ARG A 50 -17.86 -7.13 -6.93
CA ARG A 50 -17.61 -7.95 -8.14
C ARG A 50 -16.22 -7.70 -8.70
N VAL A 51 -15.75 -6.45 -8.71
CA VAL A 51 -14.39 -6.12 -9.15
C VAL A 51 -13.34 -6.73 -8.23
N VAL A 52 -13.49 -6.56 -6.90
CA VAL A 52 -12.59 -7.16 -5.90
C VAL A 52 -12.50 -8.68 -6.05
N LEU A 53 -13.63 -9.38 -6.16
CA LEU A 53 -13.65 -10.84 -6.36
C LEU A 53 -13.05 -11.26 -7.71
N ASN A 54 -13.22 -10.46 -8.75
CA ASN A 54 -12.65 -10.73 -10.07
C ASN A 54 -11.12 -10.58 -10.09
N LEU A 55 -10.59 -9.55 -9.40
CA LEU A 55 -9.15 -9.37 -9.17
C LEU A 55 -8.60 -10.52 -8.32
N TRP A 56 -9.29 -10.84 -7.22
CA TRP A 56 -8.95 -11.94 -6.34
C TRP A 56 -8.76 -13.23 -7.15
N ASN A 57 -9.74 -13.63 -7.97
CA ASN A 57 -9.67 -14.86 -8.77
C ASN A 57 -8.55 -14.92 -9.82
N ARG A 58 -7.74 -13.86 -9.96
CA ARG A 58 -6.57 -13.80 -10.87
C ARG A 58 -5.24 -13.97 -10.13
N ARG A 59 -5.27 -14.28 -8.84
CA ARG A 59 -4.07 -14.70 -8.09
C ARG A 59 -3.36 -15.84 -8.81
N SER A 60 -2.04 -15.86 -8.67
CA SER A 60 -1.24 -17.02 -9.05
C SER A 60 -1.73 -18.25 -8.27
N SER A 61 -2.03 -19.34 -8.97
CA SER A 61 -2.42 -20.60 -8.33
C SER A 61 -1.28 -21.29 -7.58
N VAL A 62 -0.04 -20.81 -7.76
CA VAL A 62 1.16 -21.37 -7.14
C VAL A 62 1.52 -20.62 -5.85
N THR A 63 1.53 -19.29 -5.90
CA THR A 63 2.01 -18.42 -4.80
C THR A 63 0.90 -17.69 -4.06
N GLY A 64 -0.32 -17.65 -4.62
CA GLY A 64 -1.40 -16.83 -4.11
C GLY A 64 -1.22 -15.31 -4.33
N LEU A 65 -0.18 -14.88 -5.04
CA LEU A 65 0.13 -13.46 -5.23
C LEU A 65 -0.64 -12.80 -6.38
N LEU A 66 -0.74 -11.47 -6.36
CA LEU A 66 -1.34 -10.62 -7.39
C LEU A 66 -0.25 -9.78 -8.06
N GLY A 67 -0.40 -9.52 -9.36
CA GLY A 67 0.46 -8.57 -10.06
C GLY A 67 0.10 -7.12 -9.73
N SER A 68 0.93 -6.18 -10.16
CA SER A 68 0.74 -4.75 -9.91
C SER A 68 -0.07 -4.05 -10.99
N THR A 69 -0.05 -4.53 -12.24
CA THR A 69 -0.76 -3.91 -13.37
C THR A 69 -1.52 -4.95 -14.18
N ILE A 70 -2.78 -4.67 -14.48
CA ILE A 70 -3.71 -5.56 -15.17
C ILE A 70 -4.35 -4.86 -16.37
N ASP A 71 -4.53 -5.60 -17.45
CA ASP A 71 -5.31 -5.16 -18.60
C ASP A 71 -6.82 -5.38 -18.34
N VAL A 72 -7.63 -4.33 -18.41
CA VAL A 72 -9.06 -4.38 -18.03
C VAL A 72 -9.93 -5.18 -19.01
N ILE A 73 -9.47 -5.36 -20.26
CA ILE A 73 -10.20 -6.06 -21.31
C ILE A 73 -9.94 -7.56 -21.23
N SER A 74 -8.68 -7.97 -21.37
CA SER A 74 -8.25 -9.37 -21.32
C SER A 74 -8.27 -9.94 -19.90
N GLY A 75 -8.11 -9.08 -18.88
CA GLY A 75 -7.96 -9.50 -17.50
C GLY A 75 -6.62 -10.16 -17.18
N SER A 76 -5.60 -9.97 -18.02
CA SER A 76 -4.26 -10.52 -17.82
C SER A 76 -3.35 -9.54 -17.08
N TRP A 77 -2.46 -10.06 -16.22
CA TRP A 77 -1.42 -9.26 -15.58
C TRP A 77 -0.36 -8.82 -16.61
N ILE A 78 -0.24 -7.51 -16.80
CA ILE A 78 0.80 -6.90 -17.62
C ILE A 78 2.11 -6.83 -16.82
N ASN A 79 2.07 -6.19 -15.65
CA ASN A 79 3.18 -6.16 -14.72
C ASN A 79 2.97 -7.21 -13.62
N LYS A 80 3.91 -8.15 -13.57
CA LYS A 80 3.89 -9.34 -12.70
C LYS A 80 4.62 -9.11 -11.38
N MET A 81 5.10 -7.88 -11.12
CA MET A 81 5.61 -7.51 -9.82
C MET A 81 4.51 -7.63 -8.77
N SER A 82 4.82 -8.28 -7.66
CA SER A 82 3.99 -8.37 -6.47
C SER A 82 4.75 -7.78 -5.29
N GLY A 83 4.14 -6.81 -4.64
CA GLY A 83 4.75 -6.03 -3.58
C GLY A 83 3.73 -5.43 -2.64
N MET A 84 4.26 -4.66 -1.69
CA MET A 84 3.50 -3.94 -0.68
C MET A 84 3.38 -2.44 -0.98
N GLY A 85 4.14 -1.92 -1.95
CA GLY A 85 4.17 -0.50 -2.26
C GLY A 85 3.23 -0.08 -3.38
N ALA A 86 3.72 0.85 -4.19
CA ALA A 86 2.94 1.61 -5.16
C ALA A 86 2.11 0.73 -6.11
N GLY A 87 0.81 1.03 -6.18
CA GLY A 87 -0.12 0.37 -7.11
C GLY A 87 -0.70 -0.94 -6.60
N GLN A 88 -0.39 -1.35 -5.36
CA GLN A 88 -0.89 -2.58 -4.75
C GLN A 88 -1.40 -2.37 -3.32
N ASP A 89 -0.66 -1.60 -2.51
CA ASP A 89 -0.98 -1.16 -1.14
C ASP A 89 -2.47 -1.19 -0.74
N SER A 90 -3.26 -0.26 -1.27
CA SER A 90 -4.62 0.02 -0.84
C SER A 90 -5.61 -1.08 -1.18
N PHE A 91 -5.30 -1.97 -2.14
CA PHE A 91 -6.15 -3.14 -2.38
C PHE A 91 -6.21 -4.03 -1.14
N TYR A 92 -5.05 -4.31 -0.54
CA TYR A 92 -4.96 -5.12 0.67
C TYR A 92 -5.56 -4.41 1.88
N GLU A 93 -5.28 -3.11 2.01
CA GLU A 93 -5.87 -2.26 3.02
C GLU A 93 -7.40 -2.29 2.97
N TYR A 94 -7.99 -2.24 1.77
CA TYR A 94 -9.44 -2.26 1.57
C TYR A 94 -10.01 -3.62 1.90
N LEU A 95 -9.36 -4.74 1.57
CA LEU A 95 -9.83 -6.05 2.03
C LEU A 95 -9.98 -6.06 3.56
N HIS A 96 -8.98 -5.53 4.29
CA HIS A 96 -9.00 -5.48 5.75
C HIS A 96 -10.06 -4.51 6.30
N LYS A 97 -10.01 -3.23 5.89
CA LYS A 97 -10.89 -2.17 6.40
C LYS A 97 -12.36 -2.48 6.11
N THR A 98 -12.64 -3.03 4.93
CA THR A 98 -14.01 -3.33 4.51
C THR A 98 -14.55 -4.57 5.19
N ALA A 99 -13.70 -5.56 5.49
CA ALA A 99 -14.05 -6.69 6.34
C ALA A 99 -14.49 -6.24 7.74
N ILE A 100 -13.77 -5.29 8.35
CA ILE A 100 -14.11 -4.77 9.68
C ILE A 100 -15.39 -3.92 9.61
N LEU A 101 -15.46 -2.96 8.69
CA LEU A 101 -16.55 -1.99 8.67
C LEU A 101 -17.92 -2.64 8.43
N PHE A 102 -17.98 -3.65 7.56
CA PHE A 102 -19.23 -4.31 7.17
C PHE A 102 -19.40 -5.71 7.76
N ASP A 103 -18.54 -6.13 8.69
CA ASP A 103 -18.52 -7.48 9.28
C ASP A 103 -18.54 -8.58 8.20
N ASP A 104 -17.64 -8.45 7.21
CA ASP A 104 -17.60 -9.32 6.04
C ASP A 104 -16.52 -10.41 6.19
N PRO A 105 -16.89 -11.63 6.60
CA PRO A 105 -15.93 -12.69 6.85
C PRO A 105 -15.20 -13.13 5.58
N GLN A 106 -15.84 -13.05 4.40
CA GLN A 106 -15.19 -13.43 3.16
C GLN A 106 -14.00 -12.51 2.86
N LEU A 107 -14.17 -11.19 3.00
CA LEU A 107 -13.07 -10.24 2.81
C LEU A 107 -11.99 -10.42 3.88
N GLY A 108 -12.37 -10.73 5.12
CA GLY A 108 -11.43 -11.04 6.20
C GLY A 108 -10.57 -12.27 5.90
N HIS A 109 -11.18 -13.35 5.40
CA HIS A 109 -10.46 -14.55 4.96
C HIS A 109 -9.52 -14.25 3.80
N MET A 110 -9.96 -13.44 2.82
CA MET A 110 -9.12 -13.03 1.71
C MET A 110 -7.90 -12.24 2.19
N PHE A 111 -8.09 -11.28 3.11
CA PHE A 111 -6.99 -10.51 3.66
C PHE A 111 -5.97 -11.40 4.40
N ASN A 112 -6.44 -12.32 5.24
CA ASN A 112 -5.56 -13.23 5.97
C ASN A 112 -4.77 -14.15 5.00
N GLU A 113 -5.45 -14.72 4.01
CA GLU A 113 -4.84 -15.61 3.01
C GLU A 113 -3.73 -14.88 2.25
N VAL A 114 -3.97 -13.64 1.80
CA VAL A 114 -2.96 -12.90 1.06
C VAL A 114 -1.85 -12.37 1.97
N LEU A 115 -2.15 -12.02 3.21
CA LEU A 115 -1.13 -11.63 4.18
C LEU A 115 -0.14 -12.77 4.46
N ASP A 116 -0.63 -14.01 4.57
CA ASP A 116 0.22 -15.19 4.74
C ASP A 116 1.07 -15.46 3.49
N ALA A 117 0.50 -15.31 2.29
CA ALA A 117 1.25 -15.39 1.03
C ALA A 117 2.33 -14.29 0.94
N LEU A 118 2.01 -13.07 1.33
CA LEU A 118 2.95 -11.95 1.33
C LEU A 118 4.10 -12.20 2.30
N ARG A 119 3.80 -12.67 3.53
CA ARG A 119 4.81 -13.07 4.53
C ARG A 119 5.73 -14.15 4.01
N PHE A 120 5.18 -15.17 3.36
CA PHE A 120 5.96 -16.30 2.88
C PHE A 120 6.88 -15.94 1.72
N HIS A 121 6.39 -15.15 0.76
CA HIS A 121 7.12 -14.90 -0.48
C HIS A 121 7.96 -13.62 -0.48
N LEU A 122 7.50 -12.54 0.14
CA LEU A 122 8.17 -11.23 0.03
C LEU A 122 9.15 -10.99 1.18
N ARG A 123 8.89 -11.58 2.35
CA ARG A 123 9.68 -11.32 3.56
C ARG A 123 10.95 -12.16 3.57
N ASN A 124 12.09 -11.52 3.83
CA ASN A 124 13.39 -12.21 3.99
C ASN A 124 13.63 -12.84 5.38
N SER A 125 12.61 -12.91 6.24
CA SER A 125 12.67 -13.46 7.60
C SER A 125 11.40 -14.24 7.90
N ASN A 126 11.56 -15.47 8.39
CA ASN A 126 10.44 -16.34 8.75
C ASN A 126 9.92 -16.09 10.17
N ASN A 127 10.63 -15.29 10.98
CA ASN A 127 10.25 -15.01 12.36
C ASN A 127 9.52 -13.66 12.48
N THR A 128 8.19 -13.71 12.61
CA THR A 128 7.35 -12.51 12.76
C THR A 128 7.60 -11.73 14.04
N GLY A 129 8.14 -12.38 15.08
CA GLY A 129 8.50 -11.77 16.36
C GLY A 129 9.86 -11.05 16.36
N SER A 130 10.65 -11.16 15.28
CA SER A 130 11.97 -10.54 15.20
C SER A 130 12.05 -9.53 14.06
N CYS A 131 12.67 -8.38 14.33
CA CYS A 131 13.00 -7.40 13.31
C CYS A 131 14.23 -7.79 12.49
N LEU A 132 14.97 -8.81 12.91
CA LEU A 132 16.17 -9.30 12.23
C LEU A 132 15.99 -10.77 11.83
N ASN A 133 16.55 -11.14 10.69
CA ASN A 133 16.68 -12.55 10.30
C ASN A 133 17.87 -13.22 11.03
N SER A 134 18.11 -14.50 10.77
CA SER A 134 19.20 -15.28 11.38
C SER A 134 20.61 -14.75 11.08
N GLN A 135 20.76 -13.89 10.08
CA GLN A 135 22.01 -13.25 9.66
C GLN A 135 22.15 -11.82 10.21
N GLY A 136 21.20 -11.37 11.05
CA GLY A 136 21.19 -10.00 11.58
C GLY A 136 20.73 -8.94 10.58
N ILE A 137 20.15 -9.34 9.44
CA ILE A 137 19.64 -8.41 8.41
C ILE A 137 18.22 -8.00 8.78
N PRO A 138 17.85 -6.70 8.65
CA PRO A 138 16.48 -6.25 8.84
C PRO A 138 15.47 -7.07 8.03
N SER A 139 14.36 -7.38 8.69
CA SER A 139 13.22 -8.04 8.10
C SER A 139 12.53 -7.07 7.14
N ILE A 140 12.63 -7.30 5.84
CA ILE A 140 12.13 -6.43 4.78
C ILE A 140 11.18 -7.22 3.87
N TYR A 141 10.13 -6.56 3.43
CA TYR A 141 9.25 -7.04 2.37
C TYR A 141 9.75 -6.55 1.00
N TRP A 142 10.28 -7.46 0.20
CA TRP A 142 10.78 -7.17 -1.14
C TRP A 142 9.68 -7.33 -2.18
N ASN A 143 9.82 -6.67 -3.33
CA ASN A 143 8.98 -6.98 -4.48
C ASN A 143 9.47 -8.26 -5.15
N VAL A 144 8.54 -9.14 -5.49
CA VAL A 144 8.81 -10.43 -6.13
C VAL A 144 8.00 -10.62 -7.40
N ASN A 145 8.34 -11.60 -8.22
CA ASN A 145 7.50 -12.03 -9.32
C ASN A 145 6.30 -12.81 -8.78
N MET A 146 5.08 -12.43 -9.17
CA MET A 146 3.86 -13.05 -8.67
C MET A 146 3.76 -14.56 -8.96
N TYR A 147 4.41 -15.07 -10.01
CA TYR A 147 4.30 -16.49 -10.37
C TYR A 147 5.41 -17.34 -9.74
N THR A 148 6.64 -16.81 -9.67
CA THR A 148 7.81 -17.58 -9.19
C THR A 148 8.18 -17.29 -7.75
N GLY A 149 7.76 -16.15 -7.19
CA GLY A 149 8.21 -15.67 -5.88
C GLY A 149 9.66 -15.18 -5.88
N GLU A 150 10.32 -15.10 -7.05
CA GLU A 150 11.68 -14.60 -7.15
C GLU A 150 11.73 -13.09 -6.97
N ARG A 151 12.71 -12.63 -6.19
CA ARG A 151 12.92 -11.20 -5.94
C ARG A 151 13.19 -10.44 -7.23
N MET A 152 12.48 -9.35 -7.42
CA MET A 152 12.58 -8.52 -8.62
C MET A 152 13.41 -7.25 -8.41
N ASN A 153 13.56 -6.79 -7.17
CA ASN A 153 14.35 -5.59 -6.86
C ASN A 153 14.86 -5.58 -5.42
N TYR A 154 15.63 -4.54 -5.10
CA TYR A 154 16.19 -4.26 -3.79
C TYR A 154 15.77 -2.89 -3.26
N TRP A 155 14.70 -2.32 -3.82
CA TRP A 155 14.18 -1.03 -3.40
C TRP A 155 12.87 -1.15 -2.64
N VAL A 156 12.66 -0.18 -1.76
CA VAL A 156 11.37 0.11 -1.12
C VAL A 156 10.90 1.48 -1.60
N ASP A 157 9.61 1.63 -1.83
CA ASP A 157 9.02 2.93 -2.14
C ASP A 157 8.42 3.59 -0.89
N SER A 158 8.21 4.89 -0.97
CA SER A 158 7.64 5.68 0.13
C SER A 158 6.22 5.24 0.50
N LEU A 159 5.43 4.73 -0.47
CA LEU A 159 4.05 4.30 -0.25
C LEU A 159 3.97 3.01 0.58
N GLN A 160 4.97 2.13 0.49
CA GLN A 160 5.08 0.94 1.34
C GLN A 160 5.06 1.28 2.85
N SER A 161 5.36 2.52 3.22
CA SER A 161 5.30 2.99 4.61
C SER A 161 3.89 3.06 5.21
N VAL A 162 2.82 2.73 4.47
CA VAL A 162 1.45 2.53 4.99
C VAL A 162 1.28 1.23 5.77
N TRP A 163 2.09 0.20 5.47
CA TRP A 163 1.92 -1.14 6.03
C TRP A 163 2.10 -1.27 7.54
N PRO A 164 3.01 -0.54 8.20
CA PRO A 164 3.03 -0.53 9.66
C PRO A 164 1.68 -0.17 10.27
N GLY A 165 0.95 0.81 9.71
CA GLY A 165 -0.41 1.15 10.11
C GLY A 165 -1.39 -0.01 9.92
N ILE A 166 -1.33 -0.71 8.77
CA ILE A 166 -2.15 -1.90 8.48
C ILE A 166 -1.85 -3.03 9.48
N PHE A 167 -0.57 -3.29 9.77
CA PHE A 167 -0.17 -4.29 10.75
C PHE A 167 -0.66 -3.95 12.16
N VAL A 168 -0.59 -2.69 12.59
CA VAL A 168 -1.20 -2.25 13.86
C VAL A 168 -2.68 -2.56 13.86
N HIS A 169 -3.39 -2.22 12.77
CA HIS A 169 -4.84 -2.38 12.71
C HIS A 169 -5.26 -3.86 12.76
N HIS A 170 -4.46 -4.74 12.17
CA HIS A 170 -4.66 -6.19 12.20
C HIS A 170 -4.11 -6.88 13.46
N GLY A 171 -3.47 -6.14 14.38
CA GLY A 171 -2.96 -6.67 15.66
C GLY A 171 -1.53 -7.21 15.64
N HIS A 172 -0.77 -7.01 14.57
CA HIS A 172 0.63 -7.43 14.44
C HIS A 172 1.61 -6.31 14.82
N LEU A 173 1.54 -5.88 16.08
CA LEU A 173 2.30 -4.72 16.56
C LEU A 173 3.82 -4.87 16.37
N GLN A 174 4.41 -6.02 16.70
CA GLN A 174 5.86 -6.23 16.57
C GLN A 174 6.32 -6.06 15.13
N GLU A 175 5.57 -6.63 14.18
CA GLU A 175 5.86 -6.52 12.75
C GLU A 175 5.74 -5.07 12.26
N ALA A 176 4.75 -4.34 12.76
CA ALA A 176 4.60 -2.91 12.50
C ALA A 176 5.83 -2.10 12.96
N VAL A 177 6.33 -2.35 14.17
CA VAL A 177 7.55 -1.69 14.67
C VAL A 177 8.74 -1.96 13.76
N CYS A 178 8.92 -3.20 13.34
CA CYS A 178 10.04 -3.58 12.48
C CYS A 178 9.97 -2.90 11.11
N GLN A 179 8.80 -2.87 10.46
CA GLN A 179 8.66 -2.23 9.16
C GLN A 179 8.74 -0.70 9.27
N HIS A 180 8.19 -0.10 10.33
CA HIS A 180 8.30 1.35 10.58
C HIS A 180 9.75 1.79 10.73
N ALA A 181 10.58 0.99 11.41
CA ALA A 181 11.99 1.30 11.61
C ALA A 181 12.78 1.46 10.30
N ILE A 182 12.45 0.69 9.25
CA ILE A 182 13.09 0.82 7.93
C ILE A 182 12.80 2.20 7.32
N HIS A 183 11.54 2.61 7.33
CA HIS A 183 11.16 3.92 6.78
C HIS A 183 11.64 5.08 7.66
N TYR A 184 11.69 4.90 8.98
CA TYR A 184 12.30 5.87 9.88
C TYR A 184 13.80 6.05 9.60
N PHE A 185 14.53 4.95 9.36
CA PHE A 185 15.93 5.02 8.97
C PHE A 185 16.12 5.87 7.70
N ILE A 186 15.32 5.65 6.65
CA ILE A 186 15.38 6.43 5.41
C ILE A 186 15.05 7.91 5.70
N TRP A 187 14.07 8.19 6.57
CA TRP A 187 13.75 9.55 6.99
C TRP A 187 14.95 10.24 7.66
N GLN A 188 15.67 9.55 8.55
CA GLN A 188 16.85 10.11 9.23
C GLN A 188 18.01 10.39 8.26
N LEU A 189 18.09 9.68 7.13
CA LEU A 189 19.14 9.93 6.13
C LEU A 189 18.88 11.18 5.29
N TYR A 190 17.61 11.47 4.97
CA TYR A 190 17.26 12.47 3.94
C TYR A 190 16.42 13.64 4.45
N ASP A 191 15.93 13.59 5.69
CA ASP A 191 14.89 14.47 6.27
C ASP A 191 13.54 14.44 5.52
N LEU A 192 13.53 14.23 4.21
CA LEU A 192 12.39 13.89 3.37
C LEU A 192 12.77 12.67 2.53
N PRO A 193 12.12 11.52 2.73
CA PRO A 193 12.54 10.29 2.08
C PRO A 193 12.35 10.37 0.57
N PRO A 194 13.28 9.83 -0.24
CA PRO A 194 13.05 9.69 -1.68
C PRO A 194 11.84 8.78 -1.94
N GLU A 195 11.15 9.01 -3.05
CA GLU A 195 10.02 8.18 -3.48
C GLU A 195 10.40 6.70 -3.62
N ARG A 196 11.67 6.42 -3.93
CA ARG A 196 12.21 5.06 -3.98
C ARG A 196 13.66 5.03 -3.51
N TYR A 197 13.94 4.15 -2.55
CA TYR A 197 15.26 3.94 -1.97
C TYR A 197 15.73 2.50 -2.18
N ASP A 198 16.91 2.32 -2.77
CA ASP A 198 17.54 1.01 -2.95
C ASP A 198 18.39 0.67 -1.72
N LEU A 199 18.01 -0.40 -1.02
CA LEU A 199 18.65 -0.85 0.20
C LEU A 199 19.92 -1.66 -0.05
N ALA A 200 20.15 -2.15 -1.27
CA ALA A 200 21.38 -2.88 -1.60
C ALA A 200 22.51 -1.92 -1.99
N THR A 201 22.18 -0.86 -2.73
CA THR A 201 23.17 0.18 -3.12
C THR A 201 23.22 1.34 -2.14
N GLU A 202 22.26 1.43 -1.22
CA GLU A 202 22.09 2.54 -0.28
C GLU A 202 21.94 3.90 -0.99
N GLN A 203 21.23 3.91 -2.13
CA GLN A 203 21.04 5.10 -2.96
C GLN A 203 19.56 5.30 -3.36
N PRO A 204 19.10 6.55 -3.50
CA PRO A 204 17.79 6.83 -4.07
C PRO A 204 17.75 6.44 -5.55
N GLN A 205 16.67 5.77 -5.95
CA GLN A 205 16.34 5.57 -7.38
C GLN A 205 15.45 6.69 -7.90
N LEU A 206 14.58 7.23 -7.05
CA LEU A 206 13.69 8.35 -7.37
C LEU A 206 13.79 9.39 -6.25
N TYR A 207 14.44 10.52 -6.53
CA TYR A 207 14.86 11.49 -5.51
C TYR A 207 13.76 12.43 -5.00
N PHE A 208 12.63 12.53 -5.70
CA PHE A 208 11.58 13.48 -5.33
C PHE A 208 10.76 13.00 -4.14
N TYR A 209 10.15 13.94 -3.40
CA TYR A 209 9.22 13.66 -2.31
C TYR A 209 7.92 14.47 -2.52
N PRO A 210 6.80 13.82 -2.91
CA PRO A 210 5.57 14.52 -3.27
C PRO A 210 4.62 14.72 -2.06
N LEU A 211 5.16 14.97 -0.86
CA LEU A 211 4.38 15.17 0.39
C LEU A 211 3.55 13.95 0.81
N ARG A 212 4.17 12.77 0.73
CA ARG A 212 3.62 11.45 1.07
C ARG A 212 3.17 11.35 2.54
N PRO A 213 1.89 11.06 2.84
CA PRO A 213 1.39 10.97 4.21
C PRO A 213 1.56 9.58 4.87
N GLU A 214 1.94 8.55 4.12
CA GLU A 214 1.87 7.16 4.54
C GLU A 214 2.73 6.88 5.79
N PHE A 215 3.91 7.51 5.88
CA PHE A 215 4.79 7.33 7.04
C PHE A 215 4.26 8.00 8.32
N VAL A 216 3.64 9.19 8.20
CA VAL A 216 3.04 9.87 9.36
C VAL A 216 1.77 9.16 9.82
N GLU A 217 0.99 8.59 8.89
CA GLU A 217 -0.17 7.75 9.20
C GLU A 217 0.23 6.53 10.03
N SER A 218 1.22 5.77 9.56
CA SER A 218 1.77 4.62 10.28
C SER A 218 2.33 5.00 11.65
N THR A 219 3.02 6.15 11.74
CA THR A 219 3.54 6.68 13.01
C THR A 219 2.39 7.00 13.98
N TYR A 220 1.30 7.57 13.49
CA TYR A 220 0.10 7.84 14.28
C TYR A 220 -0.51 6.55 14.82
N PHE A 221 -0.72 5.53 13.99
CA PHE A 221 -1.30 4.25 14.44
C PHE A 221 -0.42 3.57 15.49
N LEU A 222 0.90 3.56 15.29
CA LEU A 222 1.85 3.02 16.27
C LEU A 222 1.79 3.78 17.61
N TYR A 223 1.71 5.11 17.58
CA TYR A 223 1.50 5.89 18.80
C TYR A 223 0.17 5.56 19.47
N ARG A 224 -0.92 5.44 18.69
CA ARG A 224 -2.25 5.11 19.23
C ARG A 224 -2.29 3.75 19.93
N ALA A 225 -1.59 2.77 19.38
CA ALA A 225 -1.53 1.41 19.92
C ALA A 225 -0.58 1.29 21.13
N THR A 226 0.58 1.97 21.09
CA THR A 226 1.64 1.77 22.10
C THR A 226 1.70 2.85 23.18
N ARG A 227 1.20 4.06 22.88
CA ARG A 227 1.44 5.30 23.64
C ARG A 227 2.93 5.60 23.88
N HIS A 228 3.83 4.99 23.10
CA HIS A 228 5.26 5.14 23.32
C HIS A 228 5.73 6.52 22.81
N PRO A 229 6.43 7.32 23.63
CA PRO A 229 6.79 8.71 23.29
C PRO A 229 7.76 8.82 22.10
N PHE A 230 8.44 7.73 21.73
CA PHE A 230 9.21 7.65 20.49
C PHE A 230 8.40 8.13 19.28
N TYR A 231 7.18 7.64 19.09
CA TYR A 231 6.38 7.97 17.90
C TYR A 231 5.92 9.43 17.88
N LEU A 232 5.79 10.08 19.05
CA LEU A 232 5.55 11.53 19.11
C LEU A 232 6.78 12.31 18.62
N ARG A 233 7.99 11.91 19.04
CA ARG A 233 9.24 12.52 18.55
C ARG A 233 9.43 12.32 17.06
N VAL A 234 9.08 11.14 16.53
CA VAL A 234 9.07 10.90 15.08
C VAL A 234 8.10 11.86 14.39
N GLY A 235 6.88 12.04 14.94
CA GLY A 235 5.90 12.98 14.41
C GLY A 235 6.39 14.43 14.40
N GLU A 236 7.07 14.87 15.47
CA GLU A 236 7.71 16.19 15.55
C GLU A 236 8.77 16.36 14.45
N GLN A 237 9.68 15.40 14.29
CA GLN A 237 10.70 15.41 13.24
C GLN A 237 10.10 15.48 11.83
N ILE A 238 9.00 14.76 11.58
CA ILE A 238 8.31 14.82 10.29
C ILE A 238 7.83 16.25 9.99
N ILE A 239 7.20 16.89 10.97
CA ILE A 239 6.70 18.27 10.83
C ILE A 239 7.85 19.26 10.67
N ASP A 240 8.95 19.10 11.40
CA ASP A 240 10.13 19.94 11.26
C ASP A 240 10.75 19.85 9.87
N SER A 241 10.91 18.62 9.34
CA SER A 241 11.35 18.39 7.96
C SER A 241 10.44 19.08 6.94
N LEU A 242 9.12 18.91 7.07
CA LEU A 242 8.15 19.54 6.16
C LEU A 242 8.23 21.06 6.23
N ASN A 243 8.30 21.64 7.43
CA ASN A 243 8.43 23.09 7.60
C ASN A 243 9.73 23.65 7.01
N LYS A 244 10.82 22.87 7.10
CA LYS A 244 12.14 23.28 6.62
C LYS A 244 12.26 23.19 5.10
N TYR A 245 11.77 22.11 4.48
CA TYR A 245 12.07 21.80 3.08
C TYR A 245 10.86 21.90 2.14
N ALA A 246 9.63 21.76 2.64
CA ALA A 246 8.42 21.75 1.81
C ALA A 246 7.59 23.04 1.87
N ARG A 247 7.99 24.01 2.71
CA ARG A 247 7.29 25.29 2.81
C ARG A 247 7.52 26.12 1.54
N ALA A 248 6.46 26.32 0.77
CA ALA A 248 6.47 27.22 -0.39
C ALA A 248 5.94 28.61 0.00
N GLU A 249 6.48 29.65 -0.65
CA GLU A 249 5.90 30.99 -0.56
C GLU A 249 4.64 31.08 -1.41
N ARG A 250 3.66 31.85 -0.93
CA ARG A 250 2.46 32.15 -1.70
C ARG A 250 2.83 33.14 -2.81
N VAL A 251 3.00 32.65 -4.03
CA VAL A 251 3.14 33.52 -5.20
C VAL A 251 1.81 34.27 -5.40
N ARG A 252 1.79 35.56 -5.06
CA ARG A 252 0.69 36.48 -5.40
C ARG A 252 0.90 37.00 -6.82
N GLU A 253 0.76 36.14 -7.81
CA GLU A 253 0.69 36.58 -9.21
C GLU A 253 -0.63 36.09 -9.79
N TRP A 254 -1.66 36.93 -9.70
CA TRP A 254 -2.82 37.09 -10.61
C TRP A 254 -3.65 38.26 -10.06
N LEU A 255 -3.24 39.49 -10.39
CA LEU A 255 -4.10 40.68 -10.47
C LEU A 255 -3.92 41.27 -11.87
#